data_AF-A0A3D4GGT5-F1
#
_entry.id   AF-A0A3D4GGT5-F1
#
_cell.length_a   1.000
_cell.length_b   1.000
_cell.length_c   1.000
_cell.angle_alpha   90.00
_cell.angle_beta   90.00
_cell.angle_gamma   90.00
#
_symmetry.space_group_name_H-M   'P 1'
#
loop_
_entity.id
_entity.type
_entity.pdbx_description
1 polymer ?
#
loop_
_entity_poly.entity_id
_entity_poly.type
_entity_poly.pdbx_seq_one_letter_code
_entity_poly.pdbx_strand_id
1 'polypeptide(L)'
;MSLGVSSALATENASPSPKTRIREKAEERLEKQQEKREEISDRKSVNLEKHCTAIQSGFTNIISRINSRIEKQKAEGRDATIASQHVASAQTALDSAVSLCKQSVAKFDSVPANSWATQKSIIQEARLLAKQAHDQFVAARKSVVAAIRALNTTRKDNKTNTTEGEK
;
A
#
# COMPACT_ATOMS: atom_id res chain seq x y z
N MET A 1 -19.84 -86.32 0.30
CA MET A 1 -19.01 -85.73 -0.78
C MET A 1 -19.55 -84.32 -1.00
N SER A 2 -18.94 -83.27 -0.45
CA SER A 2 -17.91 -82.41 -1.10
C SER A 2 -18.36 -82.02 -2.52
N LEU A 3 -18.56 -80.76 -2.93
CA LEU A 3 -17.82 -79.49 -2.74
C LEU A 3 -18.87 -78.35 -2.92
N GLY A 4 -18.84 -77.17 -2.29
CA GLY A 4 -17.71 -76.27 -2.07
C GLY A 4 -17.50 -75.35 -3.28
N VAL A 5 -18.28 -74.28 -3.45
CA VAL A 5 -17.92 -73.15 -4.34
C VAL A 5 -18.33 -71.80 -3.72
N SER A 6 -17.34 -71.23 -3.03
CA SER A 6 -16.86 -69.85 -3.10
C SER A 6 -17.84 -68.69 -3.30
N SER A 7 -17.94 -67.92 -2.21
CA SER A 7 -17.98 -66.46 -2.18
C SER A 7 -17.34 -65.78 -3.40
N ALA A 8 -18.11 -64.93 -4.06
CA ALA A 8 -17.59 -63.83 -4.85
C ALA A 8 -18.19 -62.55 -4.26
N LEU A 9 -17.51 -62.01 -3.24
CA LEU A 9 -17.58 -60.59 -2.91
C LEU A 9 -17.15 -59.84 -4.17
N ALA A 10 -18.12 -59.37 -4.95
CA ALA A 10 -17.86 -58.44 -6.04
C ALA A 10 -17.50 -57.10 -5.41
N THR A 11 -16.21 -56.87 -5.21
CA THR A 11 -15.70 -55.56 -4.82
C THR A 11 -16.08 -54.56 -5.91
N GLU A 12 -17.02 -53.68 -5.58
CA GLU A 12 -17.41 -52.53 -6.38
C GLU A 12 -16.18 -51.71 -6.76
N ASN A 13 -15.69 -51.87 -7.99
CA ASN A 13 -14.87 -50.86 -8.65
C ASN A 13 -15.78 -50.07 -9.59
N ALA A 14 -16.72 -49.33 -9.00
CA ALA A 14 -17.54 -48.37 -9.73
C ALA A 14 -16.64 -47.22 -10.20
N SER A 15 -16.16 -47.31 -11.44
CA SER A 15 -15.47 -46.21 -12.12
C SER A 15 -16.38 -44.97 -12.08
N PRO A 16 -15.92 -43.81 -11.57
CA PRO A 16 -16.77 -42.65 -11.37
C PRO A 16 -17.39 -42.22 -12.70
N SER A 17 -18.71 -41.98 -12.68
CA SER A 17 -19.46 -41.64 -13.88
C SER A 17 -18.84 -40.42 -14.58
N PRO A 18 -18.96 -40.29 -15.92
CA PRO A 18 -18.46 -39.13 -16.64
C PRO A 18 -18.94 -37.78 -16.07
N LYS A 19 -20.16 -37.72 -15.51
CA LYS A 19 -20.69 -36.53 -14.83
C LYS A 19 -19.93 -36.22 -13.54
N THR A 20 -19.55 -37.23 -12.77
CA THR A 20 -18.76 -37.09 -11.54
C THR A 20 -17.35 -36.57 -11.86
N ARG A 21 -16.69 -37.13 -12.89
CA ARG A 21 -15.37 -36.67 -13.35
C ARG A 21 -15.36 -35.24 -13.89
N ILE A 22 -16.42 -34.80 -14.58
CA ILE A 22 -16.54 -33.42 -15.06
C ILE A 22 -16.71 -32.45 -13.89
N ARG A 23 -17.50 -32.83 -12.89
CA ARG A 23 -17.72 -32.06 -11.68
C ARG A 23 -16.44 -31.90 -10.86
N GLU A 24 -15.72 -33.00 -10.61
CA GLU A 24 -14.42 -32.98 -9.91
C GLU A 24 -13.40 -32.09 -10.63
N LYS A 25 -13.30 -32.18 -11.96
CA LYS A 25 -12.42 -31.29 -12.74
C LYS A 25 -12.84 -29.82 -12.70
N ALA A 26 -14.13 -29.53 -12.57
CA ALA A 26 -14.62 -28.16 -12.44
C ALA A 26 -14.32 -27.60 -11.04
N GLU A 27 -14.52 -28.41 -9.99
CA GLU A 27 -14.19 -28.07 -8.60
C GLU A 27 -12.67 -27.85 -8.44
N GLU A 28 -11.82 -28.72 -8.98
CA GLU A 28 -10.35 -28.57 -8.95
C GLU A 28 -9.88 -27.30 -9.70
N ARG A 29 -10.56 -26.92 -10.80
CA ARG A 29 -10.27 -25.66 -11.52
C ARG A 29 -10.65 -24.43 -10.71
N LEU A 30 -11.75 -24.49 -9.97
CA LEU A 30 -12.19 -23.39 -9.11
C LEU A 30 -11.23 -23.22 -7.92
N GLU A 31 -10.82 -24.31 -7.30
CA GLU A 31 -9.83 -24.33 -6.21
C GLU A 31 -8.47 -23.77 -6.66
N LYS A 32 -7.93 -24.21 -7.82
CA LYS A 32 -6.69 -23.64 -8.36
C LYS A 32 -6.80 -22.16 -8.73
N GLN A 33 -7.98 -21.69 -9.15
CA GLN A 33 -8.19 -20.26 -9.38
C GLN A 33 -8.28 -19.47 -8.08
N GLN A 34 -8.77 -20.11 -7.02
CA GLN A 34 -8.91 -19.54 -5.69
C GLN A 34 -7.54 -19.34 -5.03
N GLU A 35 -6.74 -20.39 -4.98
CA GLU A 35 -5.35 -20.36 -4.47
C GLU A 35 -4.51 -19.29 -5.17
N LYS A 36 -4.60 -19.19 -6.51
CA LYS A 36 -3.89 -18.15 -7.27
C LYS A 36 -4.32 -16.73 -6.90
N ARG A 37 -5.59 -16.52 -6.54
CA ARG A 37 -6.10 -15.18 -6.18
C ARG A 37 -5.65 -14.78 -4.79
N GLU A 38 -5.67 -15.72 -3.84
CA GLU A 38 -5.09 -15.54 -2.50
C GLU A 38 -3.62 -15.19 -2.60
N GLU A 39 -2.85 -15.99 -3.34
CA GLU A 39 -1.43 -15.74 -3.56
C GLU A 39 -1.17 -14.35 -4.18
N ILE A 40 -2.01 -13.92 -5.14
CA ILE A 40 -1.91 -12.59 -5.73
C ILE A 40 -2.26 -11.50 -4.70
N SER A 41 -3.26 -11.71 -3.84
CA SER A 41 -3.66 -10.77 -2.80
C SER A 41 -2.55 -10.58 -1.77
N ASP A 42 -1.98 -11.68 -1.28
CA ASP A 42 -0.88 -11.67 -0.31
C ASP A 42 0.36 -10.97 -0.88
N ARG A 43 0.73 -11.32 -2.13
CA ARG A 43 1.81 -10.64 -2.84
C ARG A 43 1.53 -9.14 -3.02
N LYS A 44 0.28 -8.73 -3.22
CA LYS A 44 -0.10 -7.32 -3.35
C LYS A 44 -0.01 -6.60 -2.02
N SER A 45 -0.46 -7.22 -0.95
CA SER A 45 -0.34 -6.71 0.42
C SER A 45 1.12 -6.44 0.79
N VAL A 46 1.97 -7.46 0.68
CA VAL A 46 3.41 -7.35 0.99
C VAL A 46 4.12 -6.29 0.16
N ASN A 47 3.83 -6.23 -1.15
CA ASN A 47 4.45 -5.24 -2.03
C ASN A 47 3.96 -3.81 -1.71
N LEU A 48 2.67 -3.65 -1.39
CA LEU A 48 2.11 -2.35 -1.02
C LEU A 48 2.72 -1.86 0.30
N GLU A 49 2.80 -2.73 1.30
CA GLU A 49 3.40 -2.41 2.60
C GLU A 49 4.86 -1.97 2.45
N LYS A 50 5.66 -2.75 1.72
CA LYS A 50 7.07 -2.41 1.41
C LYS A 50 7.17 -1.06 0.71
N HIS A 51 6.32 -0.81 -0.28
CA HIS A 51 6.34 0.42 -1.04
C HIS A 51 5.96 1.64 -0.18
N CYS A 52 4.86 1.54 0.58
CA CYS A 52 4.44 2.62 1.49
C CYS A 52 5.49 2.90 2.56
N THR A 53 6.13 1.86 3.11
CA THR A 53 7.20 2.01 4.11
C THR A 53 8.43 2.72 3.53
N ALA A 54 8.84 2.36 2.30
CA ALA A 54 9.95 3.00 1.62
C ALA A 54 9.68 4.49 1.35
N ILE A 55 8.47 4.81 0.87
CA ILE A 55 8.06 6.20 0.62
C ILE A 55 8.00 6.98 1.94
N GLN A 56 7.40 6.41 2.98
CA GLN A 56 7.31 7.04 4.30
C GLN A 56 8.69 7.38 4.84
N SER A 57 9.63 6.42 4.83
CA SER A 57 11.01 6.64 5.26
C SER A 57 11.68 7.78 4.48
N GLY A 58 11.49 7.81 3.16
CA GLY A 58 11.98 8.89 2.31
C GLY A 58 11.45 10.27 2.73
N PHE A 59 10.13 10.38 2.94
CA PHE A 59 9.51 11.63 3.37
C PHE A 59 9.94 12.06 4.77
N THR A 60 9.98 11.16 5.74
CA THR A 60 10.42 11.45 7.11
C THR A 60 11.83 12.03 7.12
N ASN A 61 12.75 11.45 6.34
CA ASN A 61 14.11 11.95 6.22
C ASN A 61 14.17 13.35 5.58
N ILE A 62 13.35 13.61 4.56
CA ILE A 62 13.30 14.92 3.91
C ILE A 62 12.70 15.97 4.86
N ILE A 63 11.58 15.67 5.52
CA ILE A 63 10.93 16.55 6.49
C ILE A 63 11.88 16.89 7.63
N SER A 64 12.61 15.91 8.17
CA SER A 64 13.63 16.13 9.20
C SER A 64 14.70 17.12 8.75
N ARG A 65 15.25 16.95 7.53
CA ARG A 65 16.24 17.88 6.97
C ARG A 65 15.68 19.29 6.76
N ILE A 66 14.42 19.42 6.36
CA ILE A 66 13.76 20.73 6.21
C ILE A 66 13.58 21.38 7.58
N ASN A 67 13.15 20.63 8.61
CA ASN A 67 13.04 21.13 9.97
C ASN A 67 14.38 21.64 10.51
N SER A 68 15.48 20.90 10.32
CA SER A 68 16.81 21.38 10.70
C SER A 68 17.18 22.71 10.02
N ARG A 69 16.77 22.91 8.76
CA ARG A 69 16.99 24.18 8.04
C ARG A 69 16.11 25.31 8.55
N ILE A 70 14.84 25.02 8.87
CA ILE A 70 13.91 25.97 9.49
C ILE A 70 14.50 26.48 10.81
N GLU A 71 14.94 25.58 11.68
CA GLU A 71 15.52 25.96 12.97
C GLU A 71 16.79 26.80 12.81
N LYS A 72 17.64 26.46 11.83
CA LYS A 72 18.79 27.30 11.48
C LYS A 72 18.38 28.70 10.99
N GLN A 73 17.33 28.81 10.17
CA GLN A 73 16.82 30.11 9.73
C GLN A 73 16.29 30.95 10.90
N LYS A 74 15.51 30.36 11.80
CA LYS A 74 14.99 31.02 13.00
C LYS A 74 16.13 31.50 13.92
N ALA A 75 17.15 30.67 14.13
CA ALA A 75 18.32 31.03 14.93
C ALA A 75 19.11 32.20 14.34
N GLU A 76 19.10 32.35 13.00
CA GLU A 76 19.66 33.50 12.28
C GLU A 76 18.68 34.69 12.21
N GLY A 77 17.57 34.67 12.95
CA GLY A 77 16.58 35.75 12.98
C GLY A 77 15.73 35.88 11.72
N ARG A 78 15.74 34.87 10.84
CA ARG A 78 14.99 34.89 9.57
C ARG A 78 13.60 34.29 9.73
N ASP A 79 12.63 34.86 9.01
CA ASP A 79 11.28 34.33 8.98
C ASP A 79 11.23 32.99 8.23
N ALA A 80 10.80 31.94 8.93
CA ALA A 80 10.60 30.60 8.40
C ALA A 80 9.15 30.13 8.57
N THR A 81 8.19 31.05 8.76
CA THR A 81 6.78 30.75 9.03
C THR A 81 6.13 29.98 7.89
N ILE A 82 6.27 30.45 6.65
CA ILE A 82 5.68 29.80 5.46
C ILE A 82 6.28 28.40 5.24
N ALA A 83 7.59 28.24 5.42
CA ALA A 83 8.24 26.94 5.34
C ALA A 83 7.70 25.96 6.40
N SER A 84 7.50 26.44 7.64
CA SER A 84 6.96 25.66 8.75
C SER A 84 5.52 25.21 8.47
N GLN A 85 4.68 26.08 7.91
CA GLN A 85 3.31 25.75 7.51
C GLN A 85 3.29 24.63 6.46
N HIS A 86 4.15 24.73 5.44
CA HIS A 86 4.23 23.69 4.41
C HIS A 86 4.78 22.36 4.95
N VAL A 87 5.68 22.37 5.93
CA VAL A 87 6.11 21.14 6.61
C VAL A 87 4.95 20.50 7.38
N ALA A 88 4.16 21.30 8.10
CA ALA A 88 2.98 20.79 8.80
C ALA A 88 1.99 20.13 7.83
N SER A 89 1.69 20.78 6.70
CA SER A 89 0.85 20.20 5.64
C SER A 89 1.44 18.92 5.05
N ALA A 90 2.76 18.86 4.87
CA ALA A 90 3.43 17.64 4.40
C ALA A 90 3.29 16.49 5.40
N GLN A 91 3.44 16.76 6.70
CA GLN A 91 3.30 15.76 7.76
C GLN A 91 1.87 15.22 7.83
N THR A 92 0.87 16.11 7.83
CA THR A 92 -0.55 15.70 7.82
C THR A 92 -0.90 14.81 6.62
N ALA A 93 -0.43 15.17 5.42
CA ALA A 93 -0.64 14.36 4.23
C ALA A 93 0.08 13.01 4.30
N LEU A 94 1.31 12.99 4.84
CA LEU A 94 2.07 11.76 5.04
C LEU A 94 1.36 10.81 6.02
N ASP A 95 0.90 11.31 7.16
CA ASP A 95 0.20 10.52 8.17
C ASP A 95 -1.10 9.93 7.61
N SER A 96 -1.82 10.73 6.81
CA SER A 96 -3.02 10.29 6.08
C SER A 96 -2.70 9.17 5.07
N ALA A 97 -1.62 9.33 4.29
CA ALA A 97 -1.17 8.32 3.33
C ALA A 97 -0.82 6.99 4.02
N VAL A 98 -0.08 7.05 5.13
CA VAL A 98 0.32 5.86 5.91
C VAL A 98 -0.92 5.15 6.48
N SER A 99 -1.88 5.89 7.02
CA SER A 99 -3.13 5.33 7.51
C SER A 99 -3.91 4.60 6.42
N LEU A 100 -4.05 5.21 5.24
CA LEU A 100 -4.74 4.61 4.09
C LEU A 100 -4.00 3.38 3.55
N CYS A 101 -2.66 3.40 3.52
CA CYS A 101 -1.87 2.22 3.16
C CYS A 101 -2.14 1.05 4.11
N LYS A 102 -2.15 1.29 5.42
CA LYS A 102 -2.45 0.25 6.43
C LYS A 102 -3.85 -0.32 6.27
N GLN A 103 -4.84 0.54 6.00
CA GLN A 103 -6.21 0.09 5.73
C GLN A 103 -6.29 -0.74 4.45
N SER A 104 -5.59 -0.34 3.39
CA SER A 104 -5.53 -1.08 2.12
C SER A 104 -4.88 -2.46 2.28
N VAL A 105 -3.75 -2.52 3.00
CA VAL A 105 -3.05 -3.78 3.35
C VAL A 105 -3.98 -4.71 4.12
N ALA A 106 -4.61 -4.22 5.20
CA ALA A 106 -5.56 -5.01 5.97
C ALA A 106 -6.73 -5.54 5.12
N LYS A 107 -7.20 -4.78 4.13
CA LYS A 107 -8.22 -5.25 3.19
C LYS A 107 -7.71 -6.37 2.28
N PHE A 108 -6.50 -6.25 1.74
CA PHE A 108 -5.88 -7.33 0.95
C PHE A 108 -5.66 -8.60 1.77
N ASP A 109 -5.25 -8.48 3.04
CA ASP A 109 -5.04 -9.62 3.95
C ASP A 109 -6.37 -10.26 4.38
N SER A 110 -7.47 -9.51 4.37
CA SER A 110 -8.80 -10.00 4.77
C SER A 110 -9.57 -10.72 3.65
N VAL A 111 -8.98 -10.89 2.46
CA VAL A 111 -9.67 -11.48 1.30
C VAL A 111 -9.99 -12.96 1.59
N PRO A 112 -11.28 -13.34 1.67
CA PRO A 112 -11.66 -14.69 2.07
C PRO A 112 -11.54 -15.70 0.93
N ALA A 113 -11.27 -16.96 1.29
CA ALA A 113 -11.11 -18.08 0.36
C ALA A 113 -12.40 -18.60 -0.31
N ASN A 114 -13.53 -17.91 -0.12
CA ASN A 114 -14.86 -18.48 -0.33
C ASN A 114 -15.45 -18.27 -1.74
N SER A 115 -15.62 -17.02 -2.16
CA SER A 115 -16.38 -16.64 -3.34
C SER A 115 -15.76 -15.45 -4.06
N TRP A 116 -15.70 -15.54 -5.38
CA TRP A 116 -15.12 -14.50 -6.21
C TRP A 116 -15.86 -13.16 -6.10
N ALA A 117 -17.19 -13.19 -5.97
CA ALA A 117 -17.97 -11.96 -5.85
C ALA A 117 -17.56 -11.16 -4.60
N THR A 118 -17.38 -11.85 -3.46
CA THR A 118 -16.92 -11.25 -2.20
C THR A 118 -15.49 -10.74 -2.32
N GLN A 119 -14.57 -11.56 -2.84
CA GLN A 119 -13.17 -11.18 -3.02
C GLN A 119 -13.02 -9.97 -3.93
N LYS A 120 -13.74 -9.94 -5.05
CA LYS A 120 -13.70 -8.84 -6.01
C LYS A 120 -14.06 -7.51 -5.35
N SER A 121 -15.11 -7.49 -4.54
CA SER A 121 -15.55 -6.29 -3.83
C SER A 121 -14.47 -5.79 -2.85
N ILE A 122 -13.91 -6.69 -2.03
CA ILE A 122 -12.86 -6.36 -1.06
C ILE A 122 -11.59 -5.87 -1.77
N ILE A 123 -11.17 -6.54 -2.84
CA ILE A 123 -10.00 -6.15 -3.65
C ILE A 123 -10.21 -4.77 -4.30
N GLN A 124 -11.42 -4.46 -4.76
CA GLN A 124 -11.73 -3.15 -5.33
C GLN A 124 -11.63 -2.04 -4.27
N GLU A 125 -12.15 -2.29 -3.07
CA GLU A 125 -12.03 -1.36 -1.95
C GLU A 125 -10.57 -1.17 -1.53
N ALA A 126 -9.79 -2.25 -1.43
CA ALA A 126 -8.37 -2.20 -1.13
C ALA A 126 -7.61 -1.34 -2.16
N ARG A 127 -7.90 -1.50 -3.45
CA ARG A 127 -7.29 -0.69 -4.54
C ARG A 127 -7.68 0.78 -4.45
N LEU A 128 -8.92 1.09 -4.08
CA LEU A 128 -9.38 2.46 -3.89
C LEU A 128 -8.60 3.13 -2.76
N LEU A 129 -8.44 2.46 -1.62
CA LEU A 129 -7.65 2.94 -0.48
C LEU A 129 -6.18 3.16 -0.88
N ALA A 130 -5.58 2.22 -1.62
CA ALA A 130 -4.20 2.38 -2.12
C ALA A 130 -4.07 3.60 -3.05
N LYS A 131 -5.06 3.86 -3.90
CA LYS A 131 -5.08 5.05 -4.77
C LYS A 131 -5.18 6.34 -3.94
N GLN A 132 -6.06 6.37 -2.94
CA GLN A 132 -6.17 7.51 -2.03
C GLN A 132 -4.86 7.75 -1.26
N ALA A 133 -4.19 6.68 -0.81
CA ALA A 133 -2.88 6.78 -0.17
C ALA A 133 -1.83 7.40 -1.11
N HIS A 134 -1.79 6.96 -2.37
CA HIS A 134 -0.93 7.54 -3.40
C HIS A 134 -1.19 9.05 -3.58
N ASP A 135 -2.45 9.45 -3.67
CA ASP A 135 -2.81 10.86 -3.84
C ASP A 135 -2.36 11.71 -2.64
N GLN A 136 -2.41 11.15 -1.42
CA GLN A 136 -1.86 11.79 -0.23
C GLN A 136 -0.33 11.88 -0.23
N PHE A 137 0.39 10.85 -0.71
CA PHE A 137 1.84 10.96 -0.91
C PHE A 137 2.20 12.06 -1.93
N VAL A 138 1.40 12.22 -2.99
CA VAL A 138 1.57 13.31 -3.95
C VAL A 138 1.34 14.67 -3.30
N ALA A 139 0.32 14.79 -2.43
CA ALA A 139 0.06 16.00 -1.65
C ALA A 139 1.22 16.33 -0.69
N ALA A 140 1.76 15.32 -0.01
CA ALA A 140 2.96 15.46 0.84
C ALA A 140 4.15 15.94 0.00
N ARG A 141 4.38 15.37 -1.19
CA ARG A 141 5.43 15.81 -2.13
C ARG A 141 5.30 17.28 -2.48
N LYS A 142 4.10 17.72 -2.86
CA LYS A 142 3.84 19.12 -3.23
C LYS A 142 4.17 20.06 -2.07
N SER A 143 3.75 19.70 -0.86
CA SER A 143 4.00 20.48 0.35
C SER A 143 5.49 20.55 0.70
N VAL A 144 6.21 19.43 0.62
CA VAL A 144 7.68 19.39 0.80
C VAL A 144 8.40 20.30 -0.20
N VAL A 145 8.01 20.25 -1.48
CA VAL A 145 8.60 21.11 -2.52
C VAL A 145 8.31 22.59 -2.23
N ALA A 146 7.10 22.91 -1.78
CA ALA A 146 6.73 24.27 -1.40
C ALA A 146 7.55 24.76 -0.19
N ALA A 147 7.76 23.92 0.84
CA ALA A 147 8.62 24.24 1.97
C ALA A 147 10.06 24.54 1.54
N ILE A 148 10.63 23.72 0.64
CA ILE A 148 11.98 23.94 0.10
C ILE A 148 12.06 25.26 -0.67
N ARG A 149 11.05 25.58 -1.48
CA ARG A 149 11.00 26.85 -2.21
C ARG A 149 10.93 28.04 -1.25
N ALA A 150 10.07 27.99 -0.24
CA ALA A 150 9.96 29.04 0.77
C ALA A 150 11.30 29.31 1.47
N LEU A 151 12.01 28.25 1.89
CA LEU A 151 13.34 28.38 2.50
C LEU A 151 14.37 29.04 1.56
N ASN A 152 14.29 28.77 0.25
CA ASN A 152 15.21 29.33 -0.73
C ASN A 152 14.89 30.80 -1.06
N THR A 153 13.61 31.18 -1.09
CA THR A 153 13.19 32.57 -1.32
C THR A 153 13.68 33.47 -0.18
N THR A 154 13.42 33.09 1.08
CA THR A 154 13.94 33.81 2.27
C THR A 154 15.46 33.99 2.22
N ARG A 155 16.19 32.98 1.72
CA ARG A 155 17.65 33.08 1.56
C ARG A 155 18.07 34.11 0.51
N LYS A 156 17.33 34.22 -0.60
CA LYS A 156 17.63 35.16 -1.69
C LYS A 156 17.37 36.60 -1.24
N ASP A 157 16.21 36.85 -0.63
CA ASP A 157 15.79 38.18 -0.21
C ASP A 157 16.75 38.76 0.84
N ASN A 158 17.28 37.91 1.73
CA ASN A 158 18.28 38.35 2.71
C ASN A 158 19.63 38.71 2.06
N LYS A 159 20.05 37.97 1.01
CA LYS A 159 21.30 38.26 0.30
C LYS A 159 21.23 39.63 -0.39
N THR A 160 20.10 39.96 -1.02
CA THR A 160 19.90 41.26 -1.68
C THR A 160 19.90 42.41 -0.68
N ASN A 161 19.25 42.26 0.47
CA ASN A 161 19.19 43.30 1.50
C ASN A 161 20.57 43.57 2.15
N THR A 162 21.45 42.57 2.23
CA THR A 162 22.80 42.74 2.80
C THR A 162 23.71 43.54 1.84
N THR A 163 23.55 43.37 0.52
CA THR A 163 24.35 44.08 -0.49
C THR A 163 23.92 45.52 -0.75
N GLU A 164 22.68 45.89 -0.42
CA GLU A 164 22.18 47.26 -0.60
C GLU A 164 22.49 48.18 0.60
N GLY A 165 22.76 47.62 1.79
CA GLY A 165 23.13 48.36 2.99
C GLY A 165 24.61 48.73 3.12
N GLU A 166 25.47 48.35 2.17
CA GLU A 166 26.91 48.62 2.17
C GLU A 166 27.34 49.81 1.27
N LYS A 167 26.42 50.75 0.98
CA LYS A 167 26.74 51.97 0.22
C LYS A 167 26.65 53.25 1.04
#